data_AF-A0A0D3CFH8-F1
#
_entry.id   AF-A0A0D3CFH8-F1
#
_cell.length_a   1.000
_cell.length_b   1.000
_cell.length_c   1.000
_cell.angle_alpha   90.00
_cell.angle_beta   90.00
_cell.angle_gamma   90.00
#
_symmetry.space_group_name_H-M   'P 1'
#
loop_
_entity.id
_entity.type
_entity.pdbx_description
1 polymer ?
#
loop_
_entity_poly.entity_id
_entity_poly.type
_entity_poly.pdbx_seq_one_letter_code
_entity_poly.pdbx_strand_id
1 'polypeptide(L)'
;MEKCVLCFLLFLAIFIVAQVEEVEAVNKLACRFTDRWYKGKCGNNGNSICTREVKEFIAKHPDVSKTVLGEMRCNCTDIPVKANEEIRRECSCRYDCNFH
;
A
#
# COMPACT_ATOMS: atom_id res chain seq x y z
N MET A 1 44.57 11.40 15.74
CA MET A 1 43.33 10.72 16.18
C MET A 1 42.06 11.37 15.61
N GLU A 2 42.08 12.62 15.14
CA GLU A 2 40.88 13.32 14.62
C GLU A 2 40.33 12.79 13.28
N LYS A 3 41.19 12.27 12.39
CA LYS A 3 40.76 11.76 11.06
C LYS A 3 39.86 10.53 11.14
N CYS A 4 40.00 9.69 12.18
CA CYS A 4 39.15 8.51 12.37
C CYS A 4 37.74 8.88 12.84
N VAL A 5 37.61 9.93 13.64
CA VAL A 5 36.32 10.41 14.15
C VAL A 5 35.48 10.98 13.01
N LEU A 6 36.10 11.74 12.10
CA LEU A 6 35.40 12.29 10.94
C LEU A 6 34.88 11.19 9.99
N CYS A 7 35.67 10.14 9.75
CA CYS A 7 35.22 8.98 8.98
C CYS A 7 34.08 8.24 9.67
N PHE A 8 34.14 8.03 10.99
CA PHE A 8 33.06 7.36 11.73
C PHE A 8 31.74 8.15 11.68
N LEU A 9 31.81 9.48 11.78
CA LEU A 9 30.64 10.35 11.67
C LEU A 9 30.05 10.33 10.26
N LEU A 10 30.89 10.30 9.22
CA LEU A 10 30.44 10.15 7.83
C LEU A 10 29.76 8.81 7.60
N PHE A 11 30.32 7.71 8.11
CA PHE A 11 29.70 6.38 8.02
C PHE A 11 28.35 6.32 8.73
N LEU A 12 28.25 6.90 9.94
CA LEU A 12 26.98 6.98 10.67
C LEU A 12 25.94 7.83 9.91
N ALA A 13 26.35 8.97 9.35
CA ALA A 13 25.45 9.82 8.57
C ALA A 13 24.89 9.10 7.33
N ILE A 14 25.75 8.39 6.58
CA ILE A 14 25.32 7.61 5.41
C ILE A 14 24.38 6.48 5.83
N PHE A 15 24.68 5.80 6.94
CA PHE A 15 23.85 4.70 7.44
C PHE A 15 22.46 5.19 7.91
N ILE A 16 22.40 6.36 8.56
CA ILE A 16 21.14 6.98 8.98
C ILE A 16 20.31 7.39 7.75
N VAL A 17 20.92 8.00 6.74
CA VAL A 17 20.21 8.41 5.52
C VAL A 17 19.65 7.18 4.77
N ALA A 18 20.44 6.11 4.63
CA ALA A 18 20.00 4.88 3.98
C ALA A 18 18.80 4.23 4.70
N GLN A 19 18.82 4.20 6.03
CA GLN A 19 17.70 3.67 6.83
C GLN A 19 16.43 4.53 6.67
N VAL A 20 16.57 5.85 6.54
CA VAL A 20 15.42 6.75 6.32
C VAL A 20 14.83 6.54 4.92
N GLU A 21 15.67 6.43 3.88
CA GLU A 21 15.20 6.17 2.50
C GLU A 21 14.51 4.82 2.34
N GLU A 22 15.05 3.75 2.95
CA GLU A 22 14.43 2.43 2.90
C GLU A 22 13.05 2.42 3.60
N VAL A 23 12.93 3.09 4.73
CA VAL A 23 11.65 3.21 5.46
C VAL A 23 10.63 4.02 4.66
N GLU A 24 11.02 5.13 4.01
CA GLU A 24 10.13 5.92 3.17
C GLU A 24 9.69 5.18 1.89
N ALA A 25 10.57 4.40 1.27
CA ALA A 25 10.25 3.61 0.08
C ALA A 25 9.27 2.46 0.39
N VAL A 26 9.50 1.74 1.49
CA VAL A 26 8.58 0.70 1.99
C VAL A 26 7.23 1.32 2.38
N ASN A 27 7.25 2.50 3.00
CA ASN A 27 6.02 3.22 3.36
C ASN A 27 5.23 3.69 2.13
N LYS A 28 5.88 4.26 1.10
CA LYS A 28 5.21 4.64 -0.16
C LYS A 28 4.63 3.44 -0.90
N LEU A 29 5.27 2.28 -0.82
CA LEU A 29 4.73 1.03 -1.37
C LEU A 29 3.53 0.53 -0.55
N ALA A 30 3.57 0.67 0.77
CA ALA A 30 2.45 0.30 1.65
C ALA A 30 1.18 1.08 1.30
N CYS A 31 1.30 2.38 0.94
CA CYS A 31 0.21 3.31 0.56
C CYS A 31 -0.68 2.87 -0.61
N ARG A 32 -0.31 1.81 -1.31
CA ARG A 32 -1.02 1.29 -2.46
C ARG A 32 -1.41 -0.16 -2.20
N PHE A 33 -2.71 -0.36 -2.02
CA PHE A 33 -3.34 -1.68 -2.07
C PHE A 33 -3.73 -1.98 -3.52
N THR A 34 -2.77 -2.43 -4.30
CA THR A 34 -3.03 -3.05 -5.62
C THR A 34 -3.03 -4.57 -5.48
N ASP A 35 -3.65 -5.27 -6.41
CA ASP A 35 -3.51 -6.72 -6.60
C ASP A 35 -4.43 -7.61 -5.75
N ARG A 36 -5.62 -7.12 -5.40
CA ARG A 36 -6.65 -7.95 -4.76
C ARG A 36 -7.80 -8.26 -5.70
N TRP A 37 -8.01 -9.56 -5.93
CA TRP A 37 -9.09 -10.07 -6.76
C TRP A 37 -10.28 -10.45 -5.89
N TYR A 38 -11.44 -9.91 -6.24
CA TYR A 38 -12.72 -10.17 -5.58
C TYR A 38 -13.69 -10.82 -6.56
N LYS A 39 -14.64 -11.60 -6.04
CA LYS A 39 -15.67 -12.26 -6.85
C LYS A 39 -16.65 -11.23 -7.41
N GLY A 40 -17.10 -11.46 -8.64
CA GLY A 40 -18.10 -10.64 -9.33
C GLY A 40 -17.49 -9.50 -10.16
N LYS A 41 -18.38 -8.70 -10.76
CA LYS A 41 -18.04 -7.55 -11.60
C LYS A 41 -17.99 -6.25 -10.81
N CYS A 42 -17.38 -5.23 -11.39
CA CYS A 42 -17.44 -3.86 -10.90
C CYS A 42 -18.86 -3.31 -11.01
N GLY A 43 -19.44 -3.30 -12.22
CA GLY A 43 -20.71 -2.62 -12.46
C GLY A 43 -20.70 -1.15 -12.00
N ASN A 44 -21.88 -0.58 -11.72
CA ASN A 44 -21.99 0.85 -11.34
C ASN A 44 -21.46 1.15 -9.93
N ASN A 45 -21.41 0.14 -9.06
CA ASN A 45 -21.04 0.30 -7.64
C ASN A 45 -19.68 -0.36 -7.31
N GLY A 46 -18.89 -0.74 -8.31
CA GLY A 46 -17.65 -1.51 -8.10
C GLY A 46 -16.66 -0.80 -7.20
N ASN A 47 -16.49 0.51 -7.39
CA ASN A 47 -15.57 1.32 -6.60
C ASN A 47 -15.97 1.38 -5.12
N SER A 48 -17.25 1.57 -4.81
CA SER A 48 -17.72 1.63 -3.42
C SER A 48 -17.63 0.27 -2.73
N ILE A 49 -17.89 -0.82 -3.46
CA ILE A 49 -17.72 -2.17 -2.94
C ILE A 49 -16.23 -2.47 -2.69
N CYS A 50 -15.34 -2.13 -3.62
CA CYS A 50 -13.89 -2.25 -3.43
C CYS A 50 -13.41 -1.50 -2.19
N THR A 51 -13.85 -0.25 -1.99
CA THR A 51 -13.51 0.53 -0.80
C THR A 51 -13.94 -0.16 0.48
N ARG A 52 -15.16 -0.72 0.52
CA ARG A 52 -15.66 -1.45 1.68
C ARG A 52 -14.85 -2.73 1.95
N GLU A 53 -14.64 -3.55 0.93
CA GLU A 53 -13.95 -4.85 1.06
C GLU A 53 -12.47 -4.71 1.41
N VAL A 54 -11.81 -3.67 0.92
CA VAL A 54 -10.42 -3.36 1.29
C VAL A 54 -10.36 -2.82 2.72
N LYS A 55 -11.27 -1.93 3.14
CA LYS A 55 -11.37 -1.48 4.54
C LYS A 55 -11.60 -2.63 5.50
N GLU A 56 -12.51 -3.54 5.19
CA GLU A 56 -12.77 -4.75 5.99
C GLU A 56 -11.52 -5.64 6.09
N PHE A 57 -10.74 -5.75 5.01
CA PHE A 57 -9.49 -6.51 5.05
C PHE A 57 -8.45 -5.85 5.96
N ILE A 58 -8.24 -4.54 5.83
CA ILE A 58 -7.29 -3.79 6.67
C ILE A 58 -7.69 -3.89 8.15
N ALA A 59 -8.98 -3.74 8.45
CA ALA A 59 -9.50 -3.88 9.81
C ALA A 59 -9.21 -5.26 10.43
N LYS A 60 -9.13 -6.31 9.60
CA LYS A 60 -8.79 -7.68 10.01
C LYS A 60 -7.29 -7.95 10.08
N HIS A 61 -6.45 -7.07 9.54
CA HIS A 61 -5.00 -7.23 9.47
C HIS A 61 -4.33 -6.03 10.15
N PRO A 62 -4.23 -6.01 11.49
CA PRO A 62 -3.74 -4.87 12.25
C PRO A 62 -2.29 -4.47 11.91
N ASP A 63 -1.48 -5.39 11.37
CA ASP A 63 -0.13 -5.10 10.88
C ASP A 63 -0.11 -4.19 9.64
N VAL A 64 -1.21 -4.19 8.88
CA VAL A 64 -1.46 -3.32 7.72
C VAL A 64 -2.15 -2.01 8.14
N SER A 65 -2.86 -2.04 9.26
CA SER A 65 -3.76 -0.99 9.76
C SER A 65 -3.05 0.25 10.32
N LYS A 66 -1.72 0.20 10.52
CA LYS A 66 -0.99 1.30 11.17
C LYS A 66 -0.96 2.63 10.40
N THR A 67 -1.46 2.69 9.17
CA THR A 67 -1.26 3.86 8.29
C THR A 67 -2.52 4.42 7.64
N VAL A 68 -3.73 4.02 8.03
CA VAL A 68 -4.93 4.34 7.21
C VAL A 68 -6.05 5.01 8.01
N LEU A 69 -5.95 6.33 8.15
CA LEU A 69 -7.08 7.22 8.48
C LEU A 69 -7.29 8.33 7.44
N GLY A 70 -6.72 8.18 6.23
CA GLY A 70 -6.91 9.10 5.10
C GLY A 70 -8.10 8.75 4.21
N GLU A 71 -8.39 9.60 3.22
CA GLU A 71 -9.39 9.34 2.19
C GLU A 71 -8.92 8.18 1.28
N MET A 72 -9.58 7.02 1.38
CA MET A 72 -9.30 5.87 0.53
C MET A 72 -10.00 6.03 -0.83
N ARG A 73 -9.21 6.01 -1.92
CA ARG A 73 -9.72 6.04 -3.29
C ARG A 73 -9.44 4.72 -3.98
N CYS A 74 -10.50 4.04 -4.40
CA CYS A 74 -10.42 2.75 -5.06
C CYS A 74 -10.91 2.84 -6.50
N ASN A 75 -10.18 2.19 -7.39
CA ASN A 75 -10.59 1.90 -8.75
C ASN A 75 -10.92 0.41 -8.86
N CYS A 76 -12.00 0.10 -9.58
CA CYS A 76 -12.44 -1.24 -9.85
C CYS A 76 -12.24 -1.55 -11.33
N THR A 77 -11.56 -2.66 -11.62
CA THR A 77 -11.33 -3.16 -12.98
C THR A 77 -11.92 -4.56 -13.12
N ASP A 78 -12.80 -4.77 -14.11
CA ASP A 78 -13.27 -6.12 -14.45
C ASP A 78 -12.11 -6.91 -15.06
N ILE A 79 -11.83 -8.10 -14.52
CA ILE A 79 -10.80 -8.98 -15.07
C ILE A 79 -11.46 -9.82 -16.18
N PRO A 80 -10.92 -9.82 -17.42
CA PRO A 80 -11.41 -10.69 -18.47
C PRO A 80 -11.17 -12.14 -18.07
N VAL A 81 -12.25 -12.89 -17.88
CA VAL A 81 -12.20 -14.30 -17.50
C VAL A 81 -12.37 -15.21 -18.71
N LYS A 82 -11.68 -16.36 -18.71
CA LYS A 82 -11.86 -17.38 -19.74
C LYS A 82 -13.24 -18.06 -19.57
N ALA A 83 -13.72 -18.73 -20.62
CA ALA A 83 -14.92 -19.54 -20.53
C ALA A 83 -14.77 -20.58 -19.39
N ASN A 84 -15.79 -20.70 -18.53
CA ASN A 84 -15.81 -21.49 -17.28
C ASN A 84 -15.00 -20.97 -16.09
N GLU A 85 -14.43 -19.77 -16.14
CA GLU A 85 -13.83 -19.16 -14.96
C GLU A 85 -14.82 -18.25 -14.21
N GLU A 86 -14.71 -18.27 -12.88
CA GLU A 86 -15.50 -17.38 -12.03
C GLU A 86 -15.11 -15.93 -12.29
N ILE A 87 -16.10 -15.08 -12.58
CA ILE A 87 -15.88 -13.66 -12.85
C ILE A 87 -15.22 -12.99 -11.63
N ARG A 88 -14.13 -12.27 -11.89
CA ARG A 88 -13.40 -11.52 -10.88
C ARG A 88 -13.25 -10.06 -11.27
N ARG A 89 -13.07 -9.24 -10.25
CA ARG A 89 -12.67 -7.85 -10.36
C ARG A 89 -11.41 -7.60 -9.57
N GLU A 90 -10.61 -6.67 -10.04
CA GLU A 90 -9.46 -6.14 -9.34
C GLU A 90 -9.85 -4.84 -8.64
N CYS A 91 -9.52 -4.77 -7.34
CA CYS A 91 -9.64 -3.53 -6.57
C CYS A 91 -8.26 -2.92 -6.37
N SER A 92 -8.04 -1.75 -6.97
CA SER A 92 -6.82 -0.95 -6.85
C SER A 92 -7.11 0.26 -5.98
N CYS A 93 -6.69 0.21 -4.73
CA CYS A 93 -6.94 1.24 -3.74
C CYS A 93 -5.66 2.00 -3.38
N ARG A 94 -5.77 3.33 -3.27
CA ARG A 94 -4.74 4.21 -2.77
C ARG A 94 -5.25 4.92 -1.54
N TYR A 95 -4.36 5.16 -0.59
CA TYR A 95 -4.65 5.99 0.57
C TYR A 95 -3.62 7.10 0.69
N ASP A 96 -4.05 8.25 1.18
CA ASP A 96 -3.11 9.31 1.59
C ASP A 96 -2.39 8.82 2.84
N CYS A 97 -1.12 8.45 2.66
CA CYS A 97 -0.19 8.24 3.75
C CYS A 97 0.26 9.59 4.31
N ASN A 98 -0.64 10.28 5.00
CA ASN A 98 -0.23 11.33 5.91
C ASN A 98 0.21 10.65 7.20
N PHE A 99 1.50 10.34 7.29
CA PHE A 99 2.13 10.02 8.57
C PHE A 99 2.12 11.29 9.42
N HIS A 100 1.44 11.25 10.55
CA HIS A 100 1.47 12.30 11.57
C HIS A 100 2.35 11.87 12.74
#